data_AF-A0A932TGD8-F1
#
_entry.id   AF-A0A932TGD8-F1
#
_cell.length_a   1.000
_cell.length_b   1.000
_cell.length_c   1.000
_cell.angle_alpha   90.00
_cell.angle_beta   90.00
_cell.angle_gamma   90.00
#
_symmetry.space_group_name_H-M   'P 1'
#
loop_
_entity.id
_entity.type
_entity.pdbx_description
1 polymer ?
#
loop_
_entity_poly.entity_id
_entity_poly.type
_entity_poly.pdbx_seq_one_letter_code
_entity_poly.pdbx_strand_id
1 'polypeptide(L)'
;MFSVRVRGAVLAAVSVSVFVLLSAGCSASPDGTTRRARNDRPRRVKQRLVDEAFQKLASGPQRARTGPGSVDTLKAVENLIRDLAKYDVDVLREVVKRVEAAPIDQRITLEDNILVLNRYIFNVPADAQIFHAYLARLDARDALWPWVVEKGGDLRLAYTPSVYSGPPPEILMEFDYYRKEYGIRKIKSNNP
;
A
#
# COMPACT_ATOMS: atom_id res chain seq x y z
N MET A 1 -6.50 -54.06 -24.26
CA MET A 1 -7.65 -54.24 -25.16
C MET A 1 -8.79 -54.83 -24.33
N PHE A 2 -9.66 -53.99 -23.80
CA PHE A 2 -10.99 -54.36 -23.29
C PHE A 2 -11.93 -53.19 -23.58
N SER A 3 -13.10 -53.56 -24.09
CA SER A 3 -14.12 -52.71 -24.66
C SER A 3 -15.30 -52.58 -23.69
N VAL A 4 -16.25 -51.74 -24.09
CA VAL A 4 -17.65 -51.57 -23.64
C VAL A 4 -17.85 -50.42 -22.64
N ARG A 5 -18.37 -49.22 -22.97
CA ARG A 5 -19.59 -48.69 -23.66
C ARG A 5 -20.68 -48.27 -22.65
N VAL A 6 -21.35 -47.18 -23.04
CA VAL A 6 -22.75 -46.77 -22.80
C VAL A 6 -23.02 -45.68 -21.74
N ARG A 7 -23.90 -44.75 -22.20
CA ARG A 7 -24.85 -43.85 -21.51
C ARG A 7 -24.30 -42.42 -21.37
N GLY A 8 -24.73 -41.43 -22.15
CA GLY A 8 -26.09 -41.15 -22.62
C GLY A 8 -26.83 -40.41 -21.51
N ALA A 9 -26.75 -39.07 -21.51
CA ALA A 9 -27.58 -38.20 -20.70
C ALA A 9 -28.09 -37.07 -21.58
N VAL A 10 -29.41 -36.94 -21.53
CA VAL A 10 -30.31 -36.13 -22.34
C VAL A 10 -30.98 -35.13 -21.38
N LEU A 11 -31.34 -33.94 -21.90
CA LEU A 11 -32.22 -32.91 -21.32
C LEU A 11 -31.63 -32.15 -20.10
N ALA A 12 -31.87 -30.86 -19.90
CA ALA A 12 -32.99 -30.04 -20.32
C ALA A 12 -32.57 -28.57 -20.58
N ALA A 13 -33.15 -27.97 -21.62
CA ALA A 13 -33.17 -26.54 -21.80
C ALA A 13 -34.14 -25.92 -20.77
N VAL A 14 -33.62 -25.08 -19.88
CA VAL A 14 -34.45 -24.27 -18.99
C VAL A 14 -34.72 -22.95 -19.70
N SER A 15 -35.94 -22.79 -20.19
CA SER A 15 -36.47 -21.53 -20.71
C SER A 15 -36.82 -20.63 -19.53
N VAL A 16 -36.13 -19.51 -19.37
CA VAL A 16 -36.45 -18.49 -18.36
C VAL A 16 -37.33 -17.44 -19.04
N SER A 17 -38.63 -17.48 -18.74
CA SER A 17 -39.57 -16.43 -19.12
C SER A 17 -39.38 -15.21 -18.22
N VAL A 18 -38.90 -14.10 -18.80
CA VAL A 18 -38.85 -12.79 -18.13
C VAL A 18 -40.24 -12.17 -18.23
N PHE A 19 -40.93 -12.09 -17.10
CA PHE A 19 -42.16 -11.29 -16.96
C PHE A 19 -41.78 -9.80 -16.95
N VAL A 20 -42.19 -9.07 -17.99
CA VAL A 20 -42.17 -7.61 -18.01
C VAL A 20 -43.37 -7.11 -17.20
N LEU A 21 -43.13 -6.70 -15.96
CA LEU A 21 -44.09 -5.94 -15.18
C LEU A 21 -43.99 -4.46 -15.57
N LEU A 22 -44.95 -4.01 -16.40
CA LEU A 22 -45.26 -2.60 -16.64
C LEU A 22 -45.91 -2.02 -15.37
N SER A 23 -45.10 -1.50 -14.46
CA SER A 23 -45.59 -0.58 -13.43
C SER A 23 -45.63 0.84 -14.00
N ALA A 24 -46.81 1.25 -14.47
CA ALA A 24 -47.17 2.65 -14.56
C ALA A 24 -47.33 3.18 -13.12
N GLY A 25 -46.33 3.91 -12.64
CA GLY A 25 -46.30 4.46 -11.29
C GLY A 25 -45.79 5.91 -11.34
N CYS A 26 -46.71 6.80 -10.98
CA CYS A 26 -46.60 8.24 -10.78
C CYS A 26 -45.20 8.85 -10.61
N SER A 27 -44.99 9.93 -11.37
CA SER A 27 -44.00 10.97 -11.16
C SER A 27 -43.91 11.43 -9.70
N ALA A 28 -42.84 11.04 -9.03
CA ALA A 28 -42.30 11.78 -7.90
C ALA A 28 -40.84 12.09 -8.26
N SER A 29 -40.58 13.31 -8.70
CA SER A 29 -39.22 13.80 -8.91
C SER A 29 -38.51 13.77 -7.56
N PRO A 30 -37.47 12.95 -7.35
CA PRO A 30 -36.71 13.00 -6.12
C PRO A 30 -35.68 14.12 -6.29
N ASP A 31 -35.97 15.28 -5.72
CA ASP A 31 -34.98 16.33 -5.40
C ASP A 31 -33.99 15.81 -4.32
N GLY A 32 -33.33 14.69 -4.60
CA GLY A 32 -32.30 14.05 -3.79
C GLY A 32 -30.93 14.00 -4.48
N THR A 33 -30.84 14.43 -5.74
CA THR A 33 -29.60 14.43 -6.54
C THR A 33 -28.59 15.49 -6.07
N THR A 34 -29.05 16.62 -5.54
CA THR A 34 -28.17 17.69 -5.05
C THR A 34 -27.46 17.33 -3.73
N ARG A 35 -28.08 16.53 -2.86
CA ARG A 35 -27.47 16.12 -1.58
C ARG A 35 -26.43 15.01 -1.74
N ARG A 36 -26.62 14.06 -2.68
CA ARG A 36 -25.62 13.04 -3.02
C ARG A 36 -24.37 13.64 -3.67
N ALA A 37 -24.53 14.60 -4.59
CA ALA A 37 -23.41 15.22 -5.29
C ALA A 37 -22.44 15.99 -4.37
N ARG A 38 -22.90 16.51 -3.23
CA ARG A 38 -22.06 17.27 -2.28
C ARG A 38 -21.17 16.36 -1.43
N ASN A 39 -21.66 15.18 -1.05
CA ASN A 39 -20.91 14.20 -0.25
C ASN A 39 -19.88 13.41 -1.07
N ASP A 40 -20.01 13.39 -2.39
CA ASP A 40 -19.06 12.69 -3.26
C ASP A 40 -17.74 13.45 -3.45
N ARG A 41 -17.72 14.78 -3.29
CA ARG A 41 -16.52 15.60 -3.56
C ARG A 41 -15.33 15.23 -2.66
N PRO A 42 -15.45 15.15 -1.32
CA PRO A 42 -14.33 14.79 -0.46
C PRO A 42 -13.79 13.40 -0.75
N ARG A 43 -14.69 12.44 -1.05
CA ARG A 43 -14.32 11.07 -1.40
C ARG A 43 -13.52 11.00 -2.71
N ARG A 44 -13.95 11.74 -3.74
CA ARG A 44 -13.24 11.82 -5.02
C ARG A 44 -11.86 12.47 -4.88
N VAL A 45 -11.74 13.52 -4.07
CA VAL A 45 -10.44 14.17 -3.78
C VAL A 45 -9.51 13.20 -3.07
N LYS A 46 -9.98 12.52 -2.01
CA LYS A 46 -9.17 11.51 -1.30
C LYS A 46 -8.73 10.39 -2.25
N GLN A 47 -9.64 9.85 -3.06
CA GLN A 47 -9.31 8.78 -4.01
C GLN A 47 -8.25 9.23 -5.02
N ARG A 48 -8.37 10.45 -5.55
CA ARG A 48 -7.37 11.01 -6.47
C ARG A 48 -5.99 11.10 -5.80
N LEU A 49 -5.92 11.55 -4.55
CA LEU A 49 -4.65 11.61 -3.80
C LEU A 49 -4.07 10.20 -3.57
N VAL A 50 -4.92 9.21 -3.29
CA VAL A 50 -4.50 7.80 -3.17
C VAL A 50 -3.94 7.30 -4.51
N ASP A 51 -4.60 7.59 -5.62
CA ASP A 51 -4.14 7.20 -6.96
C ASP A 51 -2.81 7.87 -7.32
N GLU A 52 -2.66 9.16 -7.04
CA GLU A 52 -1.42 9.91 -7.27
C GLU A 52 -0.26 9.36 -6.42
N ALA A 53 -0.49 9.11 -5.13
CA ALA A 53 0.52 8.56 -4.22
C ALA A 53 0.91 7.12 -4.61
N PHE A 54 -0.07 6.27 -4.94
CA PHE A 54 0.19 4.91 -5.42
C PHE A 54 0.97 4.91 -6.73
N GLN A 55 0.59 5.76 -7.68
CA GLN A 55 1.32 5.88 -8.95
C GLN A 55 2.76 6.34 -8.73
N LYS A 56 2.98 7.29 -7.82
CA LYS A 56 4.32 7.75 -7.45
C LYS A 56 5.17 6.63 -6.83
N LEU A 57 4.57 5.82 -5.94
CA LEU A 57 5.22 4.63 -5.38
C LEU A 57 5.57 3.59 -6.47
N ALA A 58 4.64 3.34 -7.39
CA ALA A 58 4.79 2.34 -8.44
C ALA A 58 5.82 2.74 -9.52
N SER A 59 5.90 4.03 -9.88
CA SER A 59 6.89 4.55 -10.84
C SER A 59 8.23 4.91 -10.21
N GLY A 60 8.30 4.92 -8.87
CA GLY A 60 9.50 5.26 -8.13
C GLY A 60 10.63 4.22 -8.27
N PRO A 61 11.85 4.58 -7.85
CA PRO A 61 12.96 3.63 -7.79
C PRO A 61 12.61 2.45 -6.89
N GLN A 62 12.91 1.24 -7.37
CA GLN A 62 12.62 0.00 -6.67
C GLN A 62 13.92 -0.60 -6.13
N ARG A 63 13.97 -0.79 -4.80
CA ARG A 63 15.18 -1.24 -4.09
C ARG A 63 15.59 -2.67 -4.44
N ALA A 64 14.63 -3.58 -4.61
CA ALA A 64 14.88 -5.00 -4.88
C ALA A 64 15.55 -5.29 -6.24
N ARG A 65 15.54 -4.34 -7.19
CA ARG A 65 16.02 -4.54 -8.57
C ARG A 65 17.40 -3.95 -8.85
N THR A 66 17.88 -3.10 -7.96
CA THR A 66 19.24 -2.54 -7.98
C THR A 66 20.08 -3.38 -7.03
N GLY A 67 21.29 -3.79 -7.43
CA GLY A 67 22.21 -4.56 -6.57
C GLY A 67 22.61 -3.83 -5.27
N PRO A 68 23.77 -4.12 -4.62
CA PRO A 68 24.20 -3.35 -3.45
C PRO A 68 24.12 -1.85 -3.78
N GLY A 69 23.20 -1.16 -3.11
CA GLY A 69 22.58 0.04 -3.70
C GLY A 69 23.61 1.13 -3.86
N SER A 70 23.70 1.66 -5.08
CA SER A 70 24.53 2.84 -5.30
C SER A 70 24.00 3.98 -4.45
N VAL A 71 24.88 4.91 -4.09
CA VAL A 71 24.51 6.15 -3.38
C VAL A 71 23.35 6.86 -4.09
N ASP A 72 23.32 6.81 -5.43
CA ASP A 72 22.26 7.39 -6.24
C ASP A 72 20.91 6.68 -6.05
N THR A 73 20.90 5.34 -5.98
CA THR A 73 19.67 4.59 -5.69
C THR A 73 19.13 4.93 -4.30
N LEU A 74 19.99 4.95 -3.27
CA LEU A 74 19.57 5.29 -1.92
C LEU A 74 18.98 6.71 -1.86
N LYS A 75 19.62 7.67 -2.52
CA LYS A 75 19.14 9.06 -2.62
C LYS A 75 17.82 9.16 -3.37
N ALA A 76 17.65 8.40 -4.47
CA ALA A 76 16.41 8.40 -5.23
C ALA A 76 15.24 7.82 -4.42
N VAL A 77 15.47 6.74 -3.69
CA VAL A 77 14.48 6.15 -2.78
C VAL A 77 14.18 7.11 -1.63
N GLU A 78 15.19 7.71 -1.01
CA GLU A 78 14.97 8.70 0.04
C GLU A 78 14.08 9.85 -0.45
N ASN A 79 14.34 10.39 -1.65
CA ASN A 79 13.52 11.43 -2.25
C ASN A 79 12.08 10.98 -2.48
N LEU A 80 11.88 9.75 -3.00
CA LEU A 80 10.55 9.15 -3.15
C LEU A 80 9.80 9.13 -1.80
N ILE A 81 10.47 8.66 -0.75
CA ILE A 81 9.86 8.52 0.57
C ILE A 81 9.53 9.88 1.18
N ARG A 82 10.43 10.86 1.07
CA ARG A 82 10.18 12.25 1.49
C ARG A 82 8.98 12.85 0.76
N ASP A 83 8.83 12.54 -0.52
CA ASP A 83 7.71 13.00 -1.34
C ASP A 83 6.39 12.33 -0.96
N LEU A 84 6.40 11.02 -0.69
CA LEU A 84 5.23 10.29 -0.21
C LEU A 84 4.81 10.76 1.18
N ALA A 85 5.76 11.10 2.05
CA ALA A 85 5.48 11.59 3.39
C ALA A 85 4.77 12.96 3.46
N LYS A 86 4.62 13.66 2.31
CA LYS A 86 3.81 14.89 2.20
C LYS A 86 2.31 14.61 2.15
N TYR A 87 1.90 13.38 1.86
CA TYR A 87 0.49 12.99 1.84
C TYR A 87 -0.04 12.76 3.26
N ASP A 88 -1.35 12.96 3.44
CA ASP A 88 -2.03 12.67 4.69
C ASP A 88 -1.89 11.19 5.07
N VAL A 89 -1.75 10.89 6.37
CA VAL A 89 -1.53 9.52 6.87
C VAL A 89 -2.67 8.58 6.48
N ASP A 90 -3.91 9.06 6.38
CA ASP A 90 -5.05 8.25 5.96
C ASP A 90 -5.11 8.05 4.46
N VAL A 91 -4.41 8.87 3.66
CA VAL A 91 -4.16 8.60 2.24
C VAL A 91 -3.10 7.51 2.12
N LEU A 92 -1.99 7.63 2.86
CA LEU A 92 -0.91 6.64 2.85
C LEU A 92 -1.38 5.27 3.31
N ARG A 93 -2.25 5.19 4.33
CA ARG A 93 -2.84 3.93 4.77
C ARG A 93 -3.62 3.22 3.65
N GLU A 94 -4.38 3.96 2.83
CA GLU A 94 -5.10 3.39 1.69
C GLU A 94 -4.14 2.94 0.57
N VAL A 95 -3.01 3.63 0.39
CA VAL A 95 -1.93 3.17 -0.51
C VAL A 95 -1.37 1.83 -0.02
N VAL A 96 -1.09 1.68 1.27
CA VAL A 96 -0.57 0.42 1.85
C VAL A 96 -1.55 -0.74 1.63
N LYS A 97 -2.86 -0.54 1.89
CA LYS A 97 -3.89 -1.54 1.59
C LYS A 97 -3.90 -1.96 0.12
N ARG A 98 -3.74 -0.98 -0.79
CA ARG A 98 -3.70 -1.25 -2.22
C ARG A 98 -2.46 -2.04 -2.64
N VAL A 99 -1.32 -1.78 -2.00
CA VAL A 99 -0.10 -2.59 -2.20
C VAL A 99 -0.30 -4.01 -1.70
N GLU A 100 -0.85 -4.20 -0.50
CA GLU A 100 -1.10 -5.52 0.09
C GLU A 100 -2.04 -6.39 -0.77
N ALA A 101 -3.02 -5.75 -1.41
CA ALA A 101 -3.96 -6.38 -2.34
C ALA A 101 -3.42 -6.55 -3.78
N ALA A 102 -2.21 -6.07 -4.09
CA ALA A 102 -1.63 -6.19 -5.42
C ALA A 102 -1.17 -7.63 -5.72
N PRO A 103 -1.04 -8.01 -7.02
CA PRO A 103 -0.41 -9.27 -7.43
C PRO A 103 0.98 -9.43 -6.80
N ILE A 104 1.36 -10.67 -6.46
CA ILE A 104 2.55 -10.95 -5.64
C ILE A 104 3.85 -10.38 -6.24
N ASP A 105 4.01 -10.42 -7.56
CA ASP A 105 5.17 -9.92 -8.30
C ASP A 105 5.29 -8.39 -8.20
N GLN A 106 4.16 -7.69 -8.29
CA GLN A 106 4.10 -6.26 -8.08
C GLN A 106 4.28 -5.93 -6.59
N ARG A 107 3.63 -6.68 -5.70
CA ARG A 107 3.60 -6.44 -4.27
C ARG A 107 4.99 -6.52 -3.64
N ILE A 108 5.76 -7.58 -3.91
CA ILE A 108 7.15 -7.74 -3.41
C ILE A 108 8.00 -6.51 -3.70
N THR A 109 7.82 -5.93 -4.89
CA THR A 109 8.60 -4.77 -5.33
C THR A 109 8.22 -3.51 -4.55
N LEU A 110 6.92 -3.32 -4.26
CA LEU A 110 6.39 -2.12 -3.59
C LEU A 110 6.53 -2.18 -2.06
N GLU A 111 6.45 -3.37 -1.46
CA GLU A 111 6.55 -3.62 -0.02
C GLU A 111 7.81 -3.02 0.59
N ASP A 112 8.97 -3.17 -0.08
CA ASP A 112 10.25 -2.64 0.40
C ASP A 112 10.22 -1.12 0.62
N ASN A 113 9.55 -0.39 -0.28
CA ASN A 113 9.41 1.06 -0.14
C ASN A 113 8.39 1.44 0.94
N ILE A 114 7.34 0.64 1.13
CA ILE A 114 6.36 0.86 2.21
C ILE A 114 7.00 0.69 3.59
N LEU A 115 7.84 -0.32 3.77
CA LEU A 115 8.49 -0.56 5.06
C LEU A 115 9.46 0.56 5.44
N VAL A 116 10.16 1.11 4.43
CA VAL A 116 11.00 2.30 4.61
C VAL A 116 10.15 3.52 4.96
N LEU A 117 9.02 3.69 4.26
CA LEU A 117 8.07 4.78 4.50
C LEU A 117 7.54 4.73 5.94
N ASN A 118 7.11 3.55 6.41
CA ASN A 118 6.58 3.34 7.76
C ASN A 118 7.56 3.88 8.83
N ARG A 119 8.83 3.50 8.75
CA ARG A 119 9.87 3.93 9.71
C ARG A 119 10.20 5.43 9.60
N TYR A 120 9.99 6.01 8.41
CA TYR A 120 10.20 7.43 8.18
C TYR A 120 9.07 8.30 8.75
N ILE A 121 7.81 7.95 8.47
CA ILE A 121 6.65 8.79 8.83
C ILE A 121 6.22 8.65 10.29
N PHE A 122 6.60 7.57 10.97
CA PHE A 122 6.30 7.37 12.38
C PHE A 122 7.51 7.64 13.26
N ASN A 123 7.27 8.02 14.51
CA ASN A 123 8.32 8.34 15.48
C ASN A 123 8.94 7.07 16.12
N VAL A 124 9.26 6.08 15.29
CA VAL A 124 9.84 4.79 15.72
C VAL A 124 11.20 5.06 16.38
N PRO A 125 11.38 4.69 17.67
CA PRO A 125 12.67 4.79 18.33
C PRO A 125 13.58 3.64 17.87
N ALA A 126 14.89 3.84 17.92
CA ALA A 126 15.85 2.86 17.42
C ALA A 126 15.77 1.53 18.21
N ASP A 127 15.49 1.59 19.50
CA ASP A 127 15.37 0.45 20.40
C ASP A 127 13.96 -0.17 20.46
N ALA A 128 13.04 0.22 19.57
CA ALA A 128 11.70 -0.35 19.49
C ALA A 128 11.70 -1.85 19.18
N GLN A 129 10.58 -2.50 19.48
CA GLN A 129 10.33 -3.86 19.03
C GLN A 129 10.29 -3.90 17.49
N ILE A 130 11.14 -4.74 16.92
CA ILE A 130 11.16 -5.00 15.48
C ILE A 130 9.91 -5.81 15.12
N PHE A 131 9.05 -5.24 14.29
CA PHE A 131 7.79 -5.87 13.87
C PHE A 131 8.00 -6.97 12.81
N HIS A 132 8.99 -6.79 11.92
CA HIS A 132 9.38 -7.79 10.92
C HIS A 132 10.90 -7.99 10.91
N ALA A 133 11.33 -9.25 10.97
CA ALA A 133 12.74 -9.62 10.88
C ALA A 133 13.30 -9.37 9.47
N TYR A 134 13.65 -8.13 9.15
CA TYR A 134 14.58 -7.79 8.07
C TYR A 134 16.00 -8.18 8.47
N LEU A 135 16.24 -9.45 8.80
CA LEU A 135 17.51 -9.87 9.39
C LEU A 135 17.96 -11.22 8.85
N ALA A 136 18.45 -11.21 7.61
CA ALA A 136 19.35 -12.27 7.16
C ALA A 136 20.82 -11.92 7.41
N ARG A 137 21.18 -10.62 7.46
CA ARG A 137 22.55 -10.20 7.74
C ARG A 137 22.60 -8.85 8.44
N LEU A 138 23.42 -8.78 9.48
CA LEU A 138 23.87 -7.63 10.26
C LEU A 138 23.09 -7.39 11.55
N ASP A 139 23.85 -7.06 12.58
CA ASP A 139 23.50 -6.80 13.98
C ASP A 139 22.55 -5.61 14.19
N ALA A 140 21.63 -5.35 13.25
CA ALA A 140 20.62 -4.31 13.33
C ALA A 140 19.53 -4.74 14.32
N ARG A 141 19.83 -4.53 15.61
CA ARG A 141 18.84 -4.42 16.69
C ARG A 141 18.04 -3.10 16.62
N ASP A 142 18.14 -2.40 15.50
CA ASP A 142 17.61 -1.06 15.32
C ASP A 142 16.32 -1.10 14.49
N ALA A 143 15.18 -0.81 15.15
CA ALA A 143 13.87 -0.74 14.50
C ALA A 143 13.74 0.41 13.49
N LEU A 144 14.66 1.37 13.52
CA LEU A 144 14.73 2.50 12.59
C LEU A 144 15.49 2.15 11.30
N TRP A 145 16.25 1.05 11.30
CA TRP A 145 16.94 0.56 10.11
C TRP A 145 15.96 0.46 8.92
N PRO A 146 16.29 0.91 7.69
CA PRO A 146 17.60 1.32 7.18
C PRO A 146 17.95 2.82 7.35
N TRP A 147 17.17 3.56 8.13
CA TRP A 147 17.43 4.96 8.39
C TRP A 147 18.51 5.14 9.45
N VAL A 148 19.30 6.19 9.32
CA VAL A 148 20.18 6.68 10.37
C VAL A 148 19.76 8.09 10.75
N VAL A 149 19.89 8.41 12.04
CA VAL A 149 19.65 9.77 12.55
C VAL A 149 20.92 10.59 12.33
N GLU A 150 20.80 11.68 11.57
CA GLU A 150 21.87 12.65 11.36
C GLU A 150 21.96 13.68 12.49
N LYS A 151 23.05 14.45 12.49
CA LYS A 151 23.24 15.57 13.39
C LYS A 151 22.15 16.61 13.16
N GLY A 152 21.23 16.75 14.11
CA GLY A 152 20.05 17.62 13.99
C GLY A 152 18.71 16.88 14.04
N GLY A 153 18.74 15.54 14.09
CA GLY A 153 17.54 14.70 14.24
C GLY A 153 16.87 14.30 12.93
N ASP A 154 17.44 14.69 11.78
CA ASP A 154 16.93 14.32 10.46
C ASP A 154 17.29 12.86 10.13
N LEU A 155 16.45 12.18 9.36
CA LEU A 155 16.72 10.82 8.89
C LEU A 155 17.37 10.84 7.52
N ARG A 156 18.44 10.05 7.34
CA ARG A 156 19.04 9.73 6.05
C ARG A 156 19.01 8.24 5.78
N LEU A 157 18.73 7.85 4.55
CA LEU A 157 18.75 6.45 4.14
C LEU A 157 20.22 6.03 3.93
N ALA A 158 20.72 5.11 4.78
CA ALA A 158 22.13 4.73 4.76
C ALA A 158 22.39 3.32 4.23
N TYR A 159 21.42 2.43 4.32
CA TYR A 159 21.61 1.01 4.01
C TYR A 159 20.63 0.53 2.96
N THR A 160 21.07 -0.42 2.13
CA THR A 160 20.15 -1.28 1.37
C THR A 160 19.71 -2.45 2.23
N PRO A 161 18.47 -2.95 2.10
CA PRO A 161 18.05 -4.16 2.76
C PRO A 161 18.84 -5.34 2.26
N SER A 162 19.30 -6.16 3.19
CA SER A 162 19.51 -7.56 2.90
C SER A 162 18.17 -8.20 2.56
N VAL A 163 18.22 -9.21 1.68
CA VAL A 163 17.09 -10.06 1.30
C VAL A 163 16.25 -10.41 2.54
N TYR A 164 14.95 -10.11 2.46
CA TYR A 164 13.99 -10.54 3.46
C TYR A 164 13.93 -12.07 3.47
N SER A 165 14.22 -12.69 4.62
CA SER A 165 14.25 -14.16 4.78
C SER A 165 13.14 -14.69 5.69
N GLY A 166 12.24 -13.81 6.13
CA GLY A 166 11.12 -14.14 7.01
C GLY A 166 9.83 -14.53 6.26
N PRO A 167 8.73 -14.77 6.99
CA PRO A 167 7.39 -14.94 6.42
C PRO A 167 6.89 -13.61 5.80
N PRO A 168 6.08 -13.59 4.72
CA PRO A 168 5.72 -12.34 4.03
C PRO A 168 5.37 -11.16 4.96
N PRO A 169 5.92 -9.95 4.73
CA PRO A 169 5.71 -8.84 5.64
C PRO A 169 4.24 -8.38 5.63
N GLU A 170 3.64 -8.29 6.81
CA GLU A 170 2.31 -7.74 7.05
C GLU A 170 2.37 -6.20 7.09
N ILE A 171 2.63 -5.58 5.94
CA ILE A 171 2.95 -4.15 5.82
C ILE A 171 1.85 -3.21 6.34
N LEU A 172 0.58 -3.61 6.24
CA LEU A 172 -0.54 -2.84 6.77
C LEU A 172 -0.62 -2.96 8.29
N MET A 173 -0.36 -4.16 8.82
CA MET A 173 -0.32 -4.39 10.26
C MET A 173 0.82 -3.58 10.90
N GLU A 174 2.00 -3.55 10.28
CA GLU A 174 3.12 -2.71 10.75
C GLU A 174 2.75 -1.22 10.72
N PHE A 175 2.12 -0.75 9.62
CA PHE A 175 1.67 0.63 9.51
C PHE A 175 0.74 1.01 10.66
N ASP A 176 -0.28 0.18 10.92
CA ASP A 176 -1.27 0.44 11.96
C ASP A 176 -0.66 0.34 13.36
N TYR A 177 0.28 -0.59 13.57
CA TYR A 177 1.03 -0.72 14.82
C TYR A 177 1.87 0.53 15.09
N TYR A 178 2.71 0.98 14.16
CA TYR A 178 3.55 2.17 14.37
C TYR A 178 2.75 3.45 14.52
N ARG A 179 1.65 3.58 13.76
CA ARG A 179 0.72 4.72 13.93
C ARG A 179 0.17 4.77 15.34
N LYS A 180 -0.26 3.62 15.89
CA LYS A 180 -0.86 3.51 17.22
C LYS A 180 0.18 3.72 18.32
N GLU A 181 1.34 3.08 18.20
CA GLU A 181 2.34 3.00 19.26
C GLU A 181 3.23 4.25 19.32
N TYR A 182 3.68 4.74 18.16
CA TYR A 182 4.71 5.78 18.10
C TYR A 182 4.18 7.13 17.60
N GLY A 183 3.02 7.15 16.95
CA GLY A 183 2.45 8.36 16.37
C GLY A 183 3.27 8.90 15.19
N ILE A 184 2.75 9.97 14.57
CA ILE A 184 3.34 10.57 13.36
C ILE A 184 4.56 11.40 13.75
N ARG A 185 5.68 11.18 13.05
CA ARG A 185 6.90 11.97 13.17
C ARG A 185 6.64 13.41 12.72
N LYS A 186 7.13 14.39 13.48
CA LYS A 186 7.15 15.79 13.05
C LYS A 186 8.19 15.97 11.96
N ILE A 187 7.81 15.78 10.72
CA ILE A 187 8.66 16.04 9.56
C ILE A 187 8.65 17.55 9.35
N LYS A 188 9.82 18.20 9.44
CA LYS A 188 9.95 19.61 9.04
C LYS A 188 9.62 19.68 7.55
N SER A 189 8.44 20.21 7.19
CA SER A 189 8.18 20.47 5.79
C SER A 189 9.04 21.67 5.40
N ASN A 190 10.06 21.41 4.60
CA ASN A 190 10.51 22.44 3.67
C ASN A 190 9.39 22.48 2.63
N ASN A 191 8.35 23.28 2.89
CA ASN A 191 7.35 23.58 1.87
C ASN A 191 8.10 24.04 0.60
N PRO A 192 7.71 23.56 -0.59
CA PRO A 192 8.14 24.21 -1.82
C PRO A 192 7.68 25.66 -1.86
#